data_AF-A0A8J5ITY2-F1
#
_entry.id   AF-A0A8J5ITY2-F1
#
_cell.length_a   1.000
_cell.length_b   1.000
_cell.length_c   1.000
_cell.angle_alpha   90.00
_cell.angle_beta   90.00
_cell.angle_gamma   90.00
#
_symmetry.space_group_name_H-M   'P 1'
#
loop_
_entity.id
_entity.type
_entity.pdbx_description
1 polymer ?
#
loop_
_entity_poly.entity_id
_entity_poly.type
_entity_poly.pdbx_seq_one_letter_code
_entity_poly.pdbx_strand_id
1 'polypeptide(L)'
;MEHHVVVFAAGTRACVTLLALATSAIVTPYDTSSHLQAGGSPLAALSNWDGVYFSHIALNGYDFEHFHAFFPLYPLLARWLARLLPLETSAALITSGWLISNVSFVLAALFLYRLGCVVLRKEVVARRAAYLFCVVPSNIFMSAFYSESLMCLLSFSGMYFLARHAQAPKTRRSFWDLVLCALLFGASSATRSNGILLSFSGAVGMEDRSWCTNAVPNLTAMYSFIQREYWNVGLFRYYELKQLPNFILAAPIIVLSMHALHGYFRVVNALLVVHIQVTTRLLCACPPLFWHPAMLMCDPTVKRKASPVLTSYGRLVVGYFLLFTVLGSVLFPSFYPWT
;
A
#
# COMPACT_ATOMS: atom_id res chain seq x y z
N MET A 1 12.48 -6.75 -20.00
CA MET A 1 12.53 -5.64 -19.02
C MET A 1 11.91 -5.99 -17.68
N GLU A 2 10.73 -6.61 -17.62
CA GLU A 2 10.12 -7.11 -16.37
C GLU A 2 11.07 -7.98 -15.53
N HIS A 3 11.81 -8.89 -16.19
CA HIS A 3 12.81 -9.73 -15.55
C HIS A 3 13.85 -8.92 -14.74
N HIS A 4 14.31 -7.77 -15.24
CA HIS A 4 15.26 -6.94 -14.51
C HIS A 4 14.65 -6.32 -13.24
N VAL A 5 13.37 -5.95 -13.27
CA VAL A 5 12.67 -5.43 -12.08
C VAL A 5 12.53 -6.54 -11.04
N VAL A 6 12.15 -7.75 -11.46
CA VAL A 6 12.01 -8.91 -10.55
C VAL A 6 13.36 -9.28 -9.93
N VAL A 7 14.41 -9.40 -10.74
CA VAL A 7 15.76 -9.72 -10.25
C VAL A 7 16.28 -8.64 -9.30
N PHE A 8 16.06 -7.35 -9.62
CA PHE A 8 16.46 -6.26 -8.75
C PHE A 8 15.68 -6.27 -7.43
N ALA A 9 14.36 -6.46 -7.47
CA ALA A 9 13.52 -6.57 -6.28
C ALA A 9 13.96 -7.73 -5.38
N ALA A 10 14.17 -8.92 -5.95
CA ALA A 10 14.66 -10.09 -5.22
C ALA A 10 16.07 -9.85 -4.63
N GLY A 11 16.98 -9.23 -5.39
CA GLY A 11 18.30 -8.86 -4.92
C GLY A 11 18.26 -7.89 -3.73
N THR A 12 17.39 -6.87 -3.78
CA THR A 12 17.22 -5.96 -2.63
C THR A 12 16.64 -6.67 -1.41
N ARG A 13 15.70 -7.61 -1.57
CA ARG A 13 15.15 -8.41 -0.46
C ARG A 13 16.22 -9.26 0.21
N ALA A 14 17.04 -9.93 -0.60
CA ALA A 14 18.17 -10.71 -0.11
C ALA A 14 19.17 -9.83 0.65
N CYS A 15 19.53 -8.66 0.09
CA CYS A 15 20.44 -7.72 0.74
C CYS A 15 19.93 -7.22 2.11
N VAL A 16 18.67 -6.79 2.18
CA VAL A 16 18.03 -6.33 3.43
C VAL A 16 17.98 -7.46 4.47
N THR A 17 17.59 -8.67 4.03
CA THR A 17 17.53 -9.84 4.92
C THR A 17 18.91 -10.20 5.44
N LEU A 18 19.94 -10.24 4.59
CA LEU A 18 21.31 -10.56 4.98
C LEU A 18 21.88 -9.50 5.94
N LEU A 19 21.65 -8.21 5.66
CA LEU A 19 22.10 -7.13 6.54
C LEU A 19 21.41 -7.19 7.91
N ALA A 20 20.12 -7.52 7.93
CA ALA A 20 19.36 -7.70 9.16
C ALA A 20 19.88 -8.88 10.00
N LEU A 21 20.13 -10.02 9.35
CA LEU A 21 20.67 -11.22 10.01
C LEU A 21 22.11 -11.01 10.50
N ALA A 22 22.96 -10.39 9.69
CA ALA A 22 24.32 -10.04 10.09
C ALA A 22 24.32 -9.11 11.31
N THR A 23 23.41 -8.13 11.33
CA THR A 23 23.30 -7.21 12.47
C THR A 23 22.80 -7.94 13.72
N SER A 24 21.79 -8.80 13.60
CA SER A 24 21.30 -9.61 14.73
C SER A 24 22.36 -10.54 15.32
N ALA A 25 23.37 -10.94 14.53
CA ALA A 25 24.47 -11.78 15.01
C ALA A 25 25.55 -10.99 15.77
N ILE A 26 25.67 -9.68 15.52
CA ILE A 26 26.72 -8.82 16.08
C ILE A 26 26.18 -7.98 17.25
N VAL A 27 24.98 -7.45 17.09
CA VAL A 27 24.38 -6.47 18.02
C VAL A 27 23.35 -7.17 18.89
N THR A 28 23.58 -7.10 20.21
CA THR A 28 22.63 -7.58 21.21
C THR A 28 21.30 -6.81 21.11
N PRO A 29 20.15 -7.49 21.06
CA PRO A 29 18.88 -6.81 20.92
C PRO A 29 18.48 -6.09 22.22
N TYR A 30 17.86 -4.93 22.10
CA TYR A 30 17.31 -4.17 23.23
C TYR A 30 16.15 -4.90 23.92
N ASP A 31 15.37 -5.66 23.16
CA ASP A 31 14.24 -6.47 23.62
C ASP A 31 14.35 -7.90 23.06
N THR A 32 13.98 -8.92 23.84
CA THR A 32 14.09 -10.34 23.47
C THR A 32 12.75 -11.00 23.12
N SER A 33 11.65 -10.24 23.11
CA SER A 33 10.28 -10.73 22.89
C SER A 33 10.13 -11.57 21.62
N SER A 34 10.75 -11.15 20.52
CA SER A 34 10.73 -11.89 19.24
C SER A 34 11.50 -13.21 19.32
N HIS A 35 12.64 -13.24 19.99
CA HIS A 35 13.46 -14.44 20.16
C HIS A 35 12.78 -15.47 21.07
N LEU A 36 12.06 -15.02 22.09
CA LEU A 36 11.27 -15.89 22.97
C LEU A 36 10.10 -16.55 22.23
N GLN A 37 9.42 -15.82 21.34
CA GLN A 37 8.31 -16.37 20.55
C GLN A 37 8.76 -17.23 19.37
N ALA A 38 9.92 -16.93 18.78
CA ALA A 38 10.39 -17.55 17.54
C ALA A 38 11.02 -18.94 17.72
N GLY A 39 11.14 -19.46 18.95
CA GLY A 39 11.60 -20.83 19.22
C GLY A 39 12.99 -21.14 18.66
N GLY A 40 13.92 -20.17 18.69
CA GLY A 40 15.27 -20.36 18.14
C GLY A 40 15.40 -20.21 16.62
N SER A 41 14.36 -19.75 15.92
CA SER A 41 14.45 -19.44 14.48
C SER A 41 15.55 -18.40 14.20
N PRO A 42 16.41 -18.60 13.18
CA PRO A 42 17.40 -17.61 12.78
C PRO A 42 16.77 -16.32 12.25
N LEU A 43 15.49 -16.37 11.85
CA LEU A 43 14.73 -15.22 11.35
C LEU A 43 14.00 -14.47 12.47
N ALA A 44 14.23 -14.80 13.76
CA ALA A 44 13.55 -14.17 14.89
C ALA A 44 13.62 -12.63 14.84
N ALA A 45 14.79 -12.08 14.51
CA ALA A 45 14.99 -10.63 14.43
C ALA A 45 14.16 -9.93 13.33
N LEU A 46 13.65 -10.68 12.35
CA LEU A 46 12.73 -10.19 11.32
C LEU A 46 11.26 -10.18 11.77
N SER A 47 10.98 -10.57 13.02
CA SER A 47 9.66 -10.50 13.65
C SER A 47 9.59 -9.48 14.78
N ASN A 48 10.56 -8.57 14.87
CA ASN A 48 10.57 -7.53 15.90
C ASN A 48 9.38 -6.57 15.76
N TRP A 49 9.08 -5.86 16.86
CA TRP A 49 8.01 -4.86 16.95
C TRP A 49 6.62 -5.44 16.65
N ASP A 50 5.94 -4.93 15.62
CA ASP A 50 4.59 -5.39 15.24
C ASP A 50 4.58 -6.85 14.76
N GLY A 51 5.74 -7.37 14.34
CA GLY A 51 5.90 -8.77 13.96
C GLY A 51 5.56 -9.73 15.10
N VAL A 52 5.82 -9.34 16.36
CA VAL A 52 5.50 -10.11 17.58
C VAL A 52 3.98 -10.28 17.73
N TYR A 53 3.22 -9.25 17.36
CA TYR A 53 1.76 -9.31 17.39
C TYR A 53 1.23 -10.20 16.27
N PHE A 54 1.78 -10.10 15.05
CA PHE A 54 1.40 -10.98 13.95
C PHE A 54 1.72 -12.45 14.23
N SER A 55 2.89 -12.76 14.80
CA SER A 55 3.25 -14.13 15.20
C SER A 55 2.32 -14.65 16.30
N HIS A 56 2.05 -13.84 17.32
CA HIS A 56 1.15 -14.22 18.40
C HIS A 56 -0.28 -14.49 17.90
N ILE A 57 -0.85 -13.57 17.10
CA ILE A 57 -2.20 -13.74 16.52
C ILE A 57 -2.26 -14.99 15.64
N ALA A 58 -1.19 -15.29 14.91
CA ALA A 58 -1.12 -16.47 14.08
C ALA A 58 -0.84 -17.77 14.86
N LEU A 59 -0.42 -17.73 16.12
CA LEU A 59 -0.38 -18.91 17.01
C LEU A 59 -1.69 -19.08 17.79
N ASN A 60 -2.05 -18.07 18.57
CA ASN A 60 -3.09 -18.18 19.60
C ASN A 60 -4.44 -17.58 19.17
N GLY A 61 -4.42 -16.63 18.23
CA GLY A 61 -5.61 -15.88 17.82
C GLY A 61 -5.70 -14.52 18.50
N TYR A 62 -6.91 -13.98 18.61
CA TYR A 62 -7.16 -12.66 19.19
C TYR A 62 -7.54 -12.80 20.66
N ASP A 63 -6.53 -12.81 21.53
CA ASP A 63 -6.74 -12.99 22.97
C ASP A 63 -6.96 -11.66 23.70
N PHE A 64 -6.44 -10.54 23.17
CA PHE A 64 -6.50 -9.22 23.79
C PHE A 64 -7.05 -8.16 22.83
N GLU A 65 -7.69 -7.12 23.39
CA GLU A 65 -8.39 -6.09 22.63
C GLU A 65 -7.44 -5.28 21.72
N HIS A 66 -6.22 -5.04 22.18
CA HIS A 66 -5.22 -4.28 21.43
C HIS A 66 -4.71 -5.04 20.18
N PHE A 67 -4.94 -6.35 20.07
CA PHE A 67 -4.63 -7.12 18.87
C PHE A 67 -5.56 -6.80 17.70
N HIS A 68 -6.76 -6.27 17.94
CA HIS A 68 -7.71 -5.92 16.88
C HIS A 68 -7.22 -4.81 15.94
N ALA A 69 -6.15 -4.10 16.30
CA ALA A 69 -5.46 -3.19 15.39
C ALA A 69 -4.79 -3.91 14.20
N PHE A 70 -4.46 -5.20 14.37
CA PHE A 70 -3.84 -6.04 13.34
C PHE A 70 -4.91 -6.89 12.66
N PHE A 71 -5.03 -6.72 11.34
CA PHE A 71 -6.10 -7.35 10.56
C PHE A 71 -5.78 -8.82 10.25
N PRO A 72 -6.81 -9.67 10.06
CA PRO A 72 -6.66 -11.12 10.12
C PRO A 72 -6.04 -11.76 8.86
N LEU A 73 -6.13 -11.15 7.69
CA LEU A 73 -5.75 -11.82 6.43
C LEU A 73 -4.28 -12.27 6.43
N TYR A 74 -3.38 -11.40 6.85
CA TYR A 74 -1.95 -11.68 6.86
C TYR A 74 -1.53 -12.78 7.86
N PRO A 75 -1.89 -12.71 9.17
CA PRO A 75 -1.56 -13.79 10.12
C PRO A 75 -2.24 -15.12 9.76
N LEU A 76 -3.44 -15.11 9.18
CA LEU A 76 -4.10 -16.34 8.72
C LEU A 76 -3.36 -17.00 7.55
N LEU A 77 -2.87 -16.22 6.58
CA LEU A 77 -2.06 -16.74 5.48
C LEU A 77 -0.73 -17.31 5.99
N ALA A 78 -0.08 -16.63 6.94
CA ALA A 78 1.14 -17.12 7.57
C ALA A 78 0.90 -18.44 8.31
N ARG A 79 -0.19 -18.55 9.09
CA ARG A 79 -0.60 -19.80 9.75
C ARG A 79 -0.85 -20.93 8.74
N TRP A 80 -1.53 -20.64 7.64
CA TRP A 80 -1.82 -21.64 6.61
C TRP A 80 -0.53 -22.16 5.95
N LEU A 81 0.38 -21.26 5.57
CA LEU A 81 1.66 -21.61 4.97
C LEU A 81 2.59 -22.35 5.94
N ALA A 82 2.55 -22.00 7.23
CA ALA A 82 3.36 -22.65 8.27
C ALA A 82 3.05 -24.15 8.39
N ARG A 83 1.80 -24.56 8.15
CA ARG A 83 1.39 -25.97 8.17
C ARG A 83 2.01 -26.80 7.03
N LEU A 84 2.51 -26.15 5.99
CA LEU A 84 3.12 -26.80 4.83
C LEU A 84 4.64 -26.95 4.97
N LEU A 85 5.26 -26.27 5.95
CA LEU A 85 6.70 -26.28 6.17
C LEU A 85 7.08 -27.37 7.19
N PRO A 86 8.11 -28.19 6.92
CA PRO A 86 8.59 -29.21 7.85
C PRO A 86 9.52 -28.60 8.92
N LEU A 87 9.03 -27.60 9.65
CA LEU A 87 9.77 -26.89 10.70
C LEU A 87 8.95 -26.89 12.00
N GLU A 88 9.60 -26.61 13.13
CA GLU A 88 8.89 -26.36 14.40
C GLU A 88 7.86 -25.24 14.23
N THR A 89 6.69 -25.36 14.86
CA THR A 89 5.54 -24.47 14.68
C THR A 89 5.91 -22.98 14.70
N SER A 90 6.68 -22.54 15.70
CA SER A 90 7.10 -21.14 15.84
C SER A 90 8.05 -20.72 14.72
N ALA A 91 9.05 -21.54 14.40
CA ALA A 91 10.00 -21.26 13.33
C ALA A 91 9.36 -21.28 11.94
N ALA A 92 8.43 -22.23 11.71
CA ALA A 92 7.63 -22.34 10.49
C ALA A 92 6.81 -21.07 10.25
N LEU A 93 6.26 -20.50 11.33
CA LEU A 93 5.43 -19.30 11.26
C LEU A 93 6.24 -18.06 10.90
N ILE A 94 7.36 -17.81 11.57
CA ILE A 94 8.24 -16.66 11.26
C ILE A 94 8.75 -16.78 9.82
N THR A 95 9.16 -17.99 9.41
CA THR A 95 9.60 -18.26 8.04
C THR A 95 8.48 -18.02 7.03
N SER A 96 7.25 -18.40 7.36
CA SER A 96 6.07 -18.16 6.51
C SER A 96 5.77 -16.69 6.35
N GLY A 97 5.77 -15.93 7.44
CA GLY A 97 5.57 -14.48 7.42
C GLY A 97 6.61 -13.77 6.56
N TRP A 98 7.90 -14.09 6.78
CA TRP A 98 9.00 -13.59 5.96
C TRP A 98 8.83 -13.96 4.47
N LEU A 99 8.51 -15.22 4.16
CA LEU A 99 8.36 -15.67 2.79
C LEU A 99 7.20 -14.95 2.08
N ILE A 100 6.04 -14.84 2.75
CA ILE A 100 4.87 -14.11 2.22
C ILE A 100 5.23 -12.65 1.97
N SER A 101 5.91 -11.98 2.89
CA SER A 101 6.32 -10.58 2.71
C SER A 101 7.24 -10.40 1.50
N ASN A 102 8.27 -11.22 1.38
CA ASN A 102 9.28 -11.06 0.32
C ASN A 102 8.73 -11.45 -1.06
N VAL A 103 7.96 -12.54 -1.16
CA VAL A 103 7.29 -12.91 -2.41
C VAL A 103 6.29 -11.83 -2.81
N SER A 104 5.48 -11.36 -1.85
CA SER A 104 4.51 -10.30 -2.12
C SER A 104 5.19 -9.00 -2.56
N PHE A 105 6.35 -8.66 -1.98
CA PHE A 105 7.10 -7.47 -2.35
C PHE A 105 7.60 -7.51 -3.80
N VAL A 106 8.19 -8.64 -4.21
CA VAL A 106 8.69 -8.81 -5.58
C VAL A 106 7.55 -8.71 -6.59
N LEU A 107 6.40 -9.32 -6.29
CA LEU A 107 5.21 -9.21 -7.12
C LEU A 107 4.63 -7.79 -7.10
N ALA A 108 4.65 -7.10 -5.96
CA ALA A 108 4.20 -5.71 -5.85
C ALA A 108 5.05 -4.78 -6.74
N ALA A 109 6.37 -4.95 -6.74
CA ALA A 109 7.28 -4.19 -7.61
C ALA A 109 6.97 -4.43 -9.10
N LEU A 110 6.66 -5.68 -9.48
CA LEU A 110 6.24 -6.02 -10.83
C LEU A 110 4.90 -5.37 -11.20
N PHE A 111 3.90 -5.41 -10.32
CA PHE A 111 2.60 -4.79 -10.57
C PHE A 111 2.69 -3.26 -10.60
N LEU A 112 3.54 -2.64 -9.78
CA LEU A 112 3.81 -1.20 -9.84
C LEU A 112 4.44 -0.80 -11.18
N TYR A 113 5.39 -1.59 -11.69
CA TYR A 113 5.96 -1.41 -13.01
C TYR A 113 4.89 -1.52 -14.11
N ARG A 114 4.08 -2.60 -14.10
CA ARG A 114 3.02 -2.83 -15.08
C ARG A 114 1.96 -1.74 -15.05
N LEU A 115 1.53 -1.33 -13.85
CA LEU A 115 0.62 -0.21 -13.65
C LEU A 115 1.21 1.09 -14.22
N GLY A 116 2.48 1.38 -13.93
CA GLY A 116 3.17 2.54 -14.49
C GLY A 116 3.25 2.53 -16.02
N CYS A 117 3.45 1.37 -16.65
CA CYS A 117 3.43 1.23 -18.11
C CYS A 117 2.05 1.55 -18.71
N VAL A 118 0.98 1.08 -18.06
CA VAL A 118 -0.41 1.32 -18.50
C VAL A 118 -0.82 2.79 -18.29
N VAL A 119 -0.52 3.36 -17.12
CA VAL A 119 -0.97 4.72 -16.76
C VAL A 119 -0.08 5.81 -17.36
N LEU A 120 1.24 5.71 -17.19
CA LEU A 120 2.17 6.78 -17.60
C LEU A 120 2.57 6.69 -19.07
N ARG A 121 2.36 5.53 -19.72
CA ARG A 121 2.81 5.22 -21.10
C ARG A 121 4.30 5.50 -21.35
N LYS A 122 5.11 5.55 -20.29
CA LYS A 122 6.54 5.84 -20.30
C LYS A 122 7.28 4.75 -19.53
N GLU A 123 7.76 3.74 -20.23
CA GLU A 123 8.42 2.56 -19.64
C GLU A 123 9.63 2.91 -18.77
N VAL A 124 10.41 3.92 -19.17
CA VAL A 124 11.60 4.36 -18.42
C VAL A 124 11.22 4.91 -17.04
N VAL A 125 10.13 5.67 -16.96
CA VAL A 125 9.64 6.25 -15.69
C VAL A 125 9.05 5.15 -14.81
N ALA A 126 8.24 4.26 -15.40
CA ALA A 126 7.64 3.12 -14.69
C ALA A 126 8.72 2.22 -14.05
N ARG A 127 9.80 1.93 -14.80
CA ARG A 127 10.93 1.13 -14.30
C ARG A 127 11.66 1.79 -13.14
N ARG A 128 11.91 3.10 -13.24
CA ARG A 128 12.59 3.85 -12.16
C ARG A 128 11.74 3.92 -10.91
N ALA A 129 10.44 4.12 -11.06
CA ALA A 129 9.52 4.09 -9.93
C ALA A 129 9.54 2.72 -9.22
N ALA A 130 9.57 1.62 -9.98
CA ALA A 130 9.72 0.29 -9.41
C ALA A 130 11.08 0.10 -8.68
N TYR A 131 12.17 0.66 -9.20
CA TYR A 131 13.46 0.65 -8.51
C TYR A 131 13.46 1.50 -7.24
N LEU A 132 12.83 2.68 -7.25
CA LEU A 132 12.66 3.50 -6.03
C LEU A 132 11.84 2.76 -4.97
N PHE A 133 10.78 2.06 -5.38
CA PHE A 133 10.01 1.20 -4.48
C PHE A 133 10.87 0.12 -3.84
N CYS A 134 11.81 -0.49 -4.58
CA CYS A 134 12.74 -1.50 -4.05
C CYS A 134 13.70 -0.98 -2.97
N VAL A 135 13.88 0.34 -2.86
CA VAL A 135 14.75 0.99 -1.86
C VAL A 135 13.99 2.01 -1.00
N VAL A 136 12.67 1.86 -0.88
CA VAL A 136 11.81 2.76 -0.09
C VAL A 136 12.30 2.88 1.36
N PRO A 137 12.21 4.05 2.03
CA PRO A 137 12.72 4.22 3.40
C PRO A 137 12.18 3.20 4.42
N SER A 138 10.96 2.68 4.23
CA SER A 138 10.33 1.63 5.06
C SER A 138 10.76 0.19 4.69
N ASN A 139 11.93 0.02 4.07
CA ASN A 139 12.29 -1.20 3.35
C ASN A 139 12.29 -2.49 4.20
N ILE A 140 12.73 -2.39 5.46
CA ILE A 140 12.79 -3.53 6.36
C ILE A 140 11.38 -4.01 6.74
N PHE A 141 10.40 -3.12 6.92
CA PHE A 141 8.99 -3.49 7.14
C PHE A 141 8.39 -4.19 5.93
N MET A 142 8.93 -3.96 4.74
CA MET A 142 8.53 -4.65 3.52
C MET A 142 9.15 -6.05 3.38
N SER A 143 10.13 -6.40 4.23
CA SER A 143 10.86 -7.67 4.15
C SER A 143 10.68 -8.53 5.41
N ALA A 144 10.38 -7.90 6.55
CA ALA A 144 10.08 -8.50 7.84
C ALA A 144 8.68 -9.16 7.86
N PHE A 145 8.34 -9.84 8.97
CA PHE A 145 7.03 -10.44 9.20
C PHE A 145 5.97 -9.34 9.42
N TYR A 146 5.52 -8.73 8.32
CA TYR A 146 4.71 -7.54 8.25
C TYR A 146 3.74 -7.58 7.05
N SER A 147 2.54 -7.05 7.24
CA SER A 147 1.44 -7.02 6.27
C SER A 147 1.67 -6.15 5.02
N GLU A 148 2.66 -5.25 5.07
CA GLU A 148 2.81 -4.08 4.21
C GLU A 148 3.05 -4.47 2.75
N SER A 149 3.89 -5.49 2.53
CA SER A 149 4.18 -6.01 1.19
C SER A 149 2.98 -6.71 0.55
N LEU A 150 2.21 -7.45 1.34
CA LEU A 150 0.98 -8.08 0.87
C LEU A 150 -0.07 -7.02 0.51
N MET A 151 -0.23 -5.99 1.34
CA MET A 151 -1.12 -4.88 1.07
C MET A 151 -0.71 -4.14 -0.22
N CYS A 152 0.60 -3.87 -0.42
CA CYS A 152 1.09 -3.23 -1.65
C CYS A 152 0.82 -4.09 -2.89
N LEU A 153 1.03 -5.41 -2.81
CA LEU A 153 0.71 -6.34 -3.89
C LEU A 153 -0.78 -6.27 -4.26
N LEU A 154 -1.67 -6.40 -3.29
CA LEU A 154 -3.12 -6.39 -3.51
C LEU A 154 -3.60 -5.04 -4.05
N SER A 155 -3.05 -3.95 -3.52
CA SER A 155 -3.37 -2.58 -3.98
C SER A 155 -2.90 -2.31 -5.41
N PHE A 156 -1.63 -2.58 -5.72
CA PHE A 156 -1.07 -2.32 -7.06
C PHE A 156 -1.67 -3.23 -8.13
N SER A 157 -1.95 -4.49 -7.79
CA SER A 157 -2.63 -5.41 -8.69
C SER A 157 -4.08 -4.99 -8.94
N GLY A 158 -4.82 -4.58 -7.89
CA GLY A 158 -6.16 -4.02 -8.02
C GLY A 158 -6.21 -2.80 -8.94
N MET A 159 -5.32 -1.83 -8.71
CA MET A 159 -5.16 -0.65 -9.58
C MET A 159 -4.78 -1.02 -11.01
N TYR A 160 -3.94 -2.03 -11.21
CA TYR A 160 -3.53 -2.49 -12.53
C TYR A 160 -4.72 -3.05 -13.32
N PHE A 161 -5.54 -3.91 -12.71
CA PHE A 161 -6.73 -4.45 -13.38
C PHE A 161 -7.76 -3.35 -13.66
N LEU A 162 -7.93 -2.38 -12.76
CA LEU A 162 -8.78 -1.21 -13.00
C LEU A 162 -8.30 -0.37 -14.19
N ALA A 163 -7.00 -0.04 -14.22
CA ALA A 163 -6.41 0.74 -15.31
C ALA A 163 -6.46 -0.01 -16.64
N ARG A 164 -6.25 -1.32 -16.62
CA ARG A 164 -6.40 -2.19 -17.80
C ARG A 164 -7.84 -2.22 -18.30
N HIS A 165 -8.80 -2.37 -17.40
CA HIS A 165 -10.23 -2.32 -17.72
C HIS A 165 -10.61 -1.01 -18.38
N ALA A 166 -10.17 0.13 -17.81
CA ALA A 166 -10.48 1.46 -18.31
C ALA A 166 -9.98 1.71 -19.74
N GLN A 167 -8.84 1.11 -20.12
CA GLN A 167 -8.21 1.31 -21.43
C GLN A 167 -8.59 0.24 -22.47
N ALA A 168 -9.16 -0.89 -22.06
CA ALA A 168 -9.52 -1.99 -22.96
C ALA A 168 -10.93 -1.82 -23.57
N PRO A 169 -11.18 -2.32 -24.80
CA PRO A 169 -12.52 -2.31 -25.39
C PRO A 169 -13.49 -3.13 -24.54
N LYS A 170 -14.67 -2.56 -24.24
CA LYS A 170 -15.68 -3.12 -23.33
C LYS A 170 -16.26 -4.43 -23.87
N THR A 171 -15.66 -5.54 -23.47
CA THR A 171 -16.04 -6.93 -23.82
C THR A 171 -16.27 -7.75 -22.55
N ARG A 172 -16.83 -8.98 -22.66
CA ARG A 172 -17.07 -9.87 -21.50
C ARG A 172 -15.80 -10.16 -20.66
N ARG A 173 -14.60 -10.13 -21.27
CA ARG A 173 -13.31 -10.23 -20.55
C ARG A 173 -13.03 -9.02 -19.65
N SER A 174 -13.54 -7.85 -20.02
CA SER A 174 -13.44 -6.61 -19.26
C SER A 174 -14.17 -6.72 -17.91
N PHE A 175 -15.28 -7.47 -17.83
CA PHE A 175 -16.01 -7.67 -16.57
C PHE A 175 -15.17 -8.41 -15.51
N TRP A 176 -14.38 -9.41 -15.92
CA TRP A 176 -13.50 -10.14 -15.01
C TRP A 176 -12.42 -9.26 -14.40
N ASP A 177 -11.90 -8.28 -15.15
CA ASP A 177 -10.93 -7.31 -14.62
C ASP A 177 -11.53 -6.46 -13.50
N LEU A 178 -12.82 -6.11 -13.62
CA LEU A 178 -13.54 -5.33 -12.61
C LEU A 178 -13.83 -6.17 -11.36
N VAL A 179 -14.21 -7.44 -11.52
CA VAL A 179 -14.39 -8.38 -10.40
C VAL A 179 -13.07 -8.61 -9.68
N LEU A 180 -11.99 -8.89 -10.42
CA LEU A 180 -10.66 -9.10 -9.84
C LEU A 180 -10.17 -7.86 -9.08
N CYS A 181 -10.35 -6.67 -9.67
CA CYS A 181 -10.04 -5.41 -9.00
C CYS A 181 -10.79 -5.26 -7.67
N ALA A 182 -12.11 -5.49 -7.65
CA ALA A 182 -12.92 -5.38 -6.42
C ALA A 182 -12.49 -6.39 -5.35
N LEU A 183 -12.22 -7.65 -5.74
CA LEU A 183 -11.73 -8.68 -4.82
C LEU A 183 -10.35 -8.33 -4.25
N LEU A 184 -9.44 -7.82 -5.08
CA LEU A 184 -8.09 -7.44 -4.65
C LEU A 184 -8.10 -6.24 -3.71
N PHE A 185 -8.94 -5.23 -3.99
CA PHE A 185 -9.12 -4.12 -3.06
C PHE A 185 -9.79 -4.54 -1.75
N GLY A 186 -10.80 -5.41 -1.81
CA GLY A 186 -11.41 -6.00 -0.62
C GLY A 186 -10.40 -6.80 0.23
N ALA A 187 -9.58 -7.62 -0.42
CA ALA A 187 -8.49 -8.34 0.23
C ALA A 187 -7.43 -7.37 0.81
N SER A 188 -7.10 -6.30 0.11
CA SER A 188 -6.21 -5.26 0.62
C SER A 188 -6.77 -4.62 1.90
N SER A 189 -8.08 -4.34 1.95
CA SER A 189 -8.76 -3.84 3.15
C SER A 189 -8.74 -4.86 4.30
N ALA A 190 -8.75 -6.16 3.99
CA ALA A 190 -8.61 -7.23 4.98
C ALA A 190 -7.16 -7.42 5.46
N THR A 191 -6.16 -6.81 4.82
CA THR A 191 -4.79 -6.72 5.35
C THR A 191 -4.59 -5.53 6.27
N ARG A 192 -5.24 -4.39 5.98
CA ARG A 192 -5.28 -3.16 6.79
C ARG A 192 -6.49 -2.31 6.39
N SER A 193 -7.08 -1.56 7.32
CA SER A 193 -8.19 -0.62 7.08
C SER A 193 -7.94 0.37 5.92
N ASN A 194 -6.68 0.72 5.66
CA ASN A 194 -6.27 1.70 4.65
C ASN A 194 -6.50 1.24 3.19
N GLY A 195 -6.69 -0.07 2.94
CA GLY A 195 -7.04 -0.58 1.60
C GLY A 195 -8.35 0.02 1.05
N ILE A 196 -9.24 0.46 1.94
CA ILE A 196 -10.52 1.10 1.59
C ILE A 196 -10.26 2.45 0.89
N LEU A 197 -9.32 3.26 1.40
CA LEU A 197 -9.03 4.59 0.86
C LEU A 197 -8.44 4.53 -0.56
N LEU A 198 -7.64 3.50 -0.86
CA LEU A 198 -7.02 3.32 -2.18
C LEU A 198 -8.04 2.92 -3.26
N SER A 199 -9.14 2.28 -2.86
CA SER A 199 -10.27 1.95 -3.74
C SER A 199 -10.94 3.21 -4.31
N PHE A 200 -10.88 4.33 -3.56
CA PHE A 200 -11.44 5.62 -4.00
C PHE A 200 -10.50 6.41 -4.92
N SER A 201 -9.18 6.36 -4.67
CA SER A 201 -8.21 7.14 -5.46
C SER A 201 -7.99 6.61 -6.89
N GLY A 202 -8.28 5.33 -7.15
CA GLY A 202 -8.16 4.72 -8.49
C GLY A 202 -9.17 5.21 -9.53
N ALA A 203 -10.21 5.96 -9.11
CA ALA A 203 -11.24 6.51 -10.00
C ALA A 203 -10.89 7.89 -10.59
N VAL A 204 -9.79 8.51 -10.17
CA VAL A 204 -9.39 9.87 -10.59
C VAL A 204 -8.54 9.79 -11.86
N GLY A 205 -9.17 9.67 -13.02
CA GLY A 205 -8.45 9.68 -14.30
C GLY A 205 -9.24 9.26 -15.53
N MET A 206 -10.52 9.62 -15.62
CA MET A 206 -11.36 9.27 -16.78
C MET A 206 -11.73 10.53 -17.57
N GLU A 207 -10.97 10.82 -18.62
CA GLU A 207 -11.39 11.69 -19.72
C GLU A 207 -12.44 10.95 -20.57
N ASP A 208 -13.66 11.49 -20.65
CA ASP A 208 -14.56 11.43 -21.85
C ASP A 208 -15.98 12.00 -21.63
N ARG A 209 -16.23 12.90 -20.66
CA ARG A 209 -17.54 13.56 -20.50
C ARG A 209 -17.40 15.04 -20.16
N SER A 210 -18.34 15.87 -20.62
CA SER A 210 -18.34 17.35 -20.47
C SER A 210 -18.37 17.86 -19.03
N TRP A 211 -18.76 17.03 -18.06
CA TRP A 211 -18.65 17.37 -16.64
C TRP A 211 -17.22 17.18 -16.08
N CYS A 212 -16.34 16.45 -16.77
CA CYS A 212 -14.95 16.21 -16.35
C CYS A 212 -14.08 17.48 -16.46
N THR A 213 -14.35 18.36 -17.43
CA THR A 213 -13.59 19.62 -17.60
C THR A 213 -13.89 20.65 -16.51
N ASN A 214 -15.05 20.55 -15.86
CA ASN A 214 -15.48 21.43 -14.76
C ASN A 214 -15.39 20.76 -13.37
N ALA A 215 -14.89 19.53 -13.31
CA ALA A 215 -14.83 18.73 -12.07
C ALA A 215 -13.79 19.26 -11.07
N VAL A 216 -12.80 20.03 -11.54
CA VAL A 216 -11.84 20.73 -10.70
C VAL A 216 -12.15 22.23 -10.81
N PRO A 217 -12.79 22.86 -9.81
CA PRO A 217 -12.82 22.49 -8.38
C PRO A 217 -14.16 21.88 -7.90
N ASN A 218 -15.11 21.57 -8.78
CA ASN A 218 -16.45 21.16 -8.38
C ASN A 218 -16.63 19.63 -8.38
N LEU A 219 -16.36 18.98 -7.23
CA LEU A 219 -16.53 17.53 -7.04
C LEU A 219 -17.96 17.00 -7.33
N THR A 220 -18.97 17.87 -7.33
CA THR A 220 -20.36 17.52 -7.67
C THR A 220 -20.72 17.85 -9.11
N ALA A 221 -19.76 18.18 -9.99
CA ALA A 221 -20.03 18.56 -11.39
C ALA A 221 -20.84 17.48 -12.15
N MET A 222 -20.54 16.20 -11.95
CA MET A 222 -21.28 15.08 -12.56
C MET A 222 -22.74 15.06 -12.11
N TYR A 223 -22.96 15.07 -10.80
CA TYR A 223 -24.30 14.98 -10.22
C TYR A 223 -25.11 16.27 -10.46
N SER A 224 -24.47 17.43 -10.37
CA SER A 224 -25.07 18.74 -10.65
C SER A 224 -25.50 18.87 -12.12
N PHE A 225 -24.72 18.32 -13.06
CA PHE A 225 -25.09 18.26 -14.47
C PHE A 225 -26.35 17.39 -14.65
N ILE A 226 -26.37 16.19 -14.07
CA ILE A 226 -27.53 15.28 -14.16
C ILE A 226 -28.78 15.91 -13.51
N GLN A 227 -28.62 16.49 -12.33
CA GLN A 227 -29.70 17.14 -11.59
C GLN A 227 -30.34 18.27 -12.38
N ARG A 228 -29.55 19.10 -13.07
CA ARG A 228 -30.04 20.23 -13.86
C ARG A 228 -30.64 19.79 -15.19
N GLU A 229 -29.94 18.94 -15.94
CA GLU A 229 -30.28 18.59 -17.33
C GLU A 229 -31.46 17.61 -17.41
N TYR A 230 -31.50 16.62 -16.51
CA TYR A 230 -32.49 15.53 -16.58
C TYR A 230 -33.56 15.62 -15.50
N TRP A 231 -33.25 16.17 -14.32
CA TRP A 231 -34.17 16.14 -13.16
C TRP A 231 -34.71 17.52 -12.76
N ASN A 232 -34.27 18.59 -13.44
CA ASN A 232 -34.64 19.99 -13.16
C ASN A 232 -34.50 20.41 -11.67
N VAL A 233 -33.57 19.77 -10.96
CA VAL A 233 -33.23 20.05 -9.56
C VAL A 233 -32.10 21.08 -9.51
N GLY A 234 -32.29 22.13 -8.72
CA GLY A 234 -31.33 23.21 -8.50
C GLY A 234 -31.38 23.73 -7.06
N LEU A 235 -30.50 24.68 -6.72
CA LEU A 235 -30.49 25.31 -5.39
C LEU A 235 -31.88 25.90 -5.10
N PHE A 236 -32.52 25.42 -4.03
CA PHE A 236 -33.88 25.75 -3.59
C PHE A 236 -35.06 25.29 -4.48
N ARG A 237 -34.83 24.68 -5.65
CA ARG A 237 -35.93 24.14 -6.50
C ARG A 237 -36.54 22.84 -5.99
N TYR A 238 -35.83 22.13 -5.10
CA TYR A 238 -36.27 20.85 -4.53
C TYR A 238 -37.11 21.01 -3.26
N TYR A 239 -37.06 22.17 -2.59
CA TYR A 239 -37.67 22.36 -1.27
C TYR A 239 -39.13 22.80 -1.39
N GLU A 240 -39.99 21.88 -1.80
CA GLU A 240 -41.44 22.06 -1.76
C GLU A 240 -42.05 21.43 -0.51
N LEU A 241 -43.11 22.04 0.05
CA LEU A 241 -43.84 21.48 1.21
C LEU A 241 -44.36 20.06 0.96
N LYS A 242 -44.64 19.72 -0.31
CA LYS A 242 -45.07 18.37 -0.74
C LYS A 242 -43.99 17.30 -0.55
N GLN A 243 -42.72 17.68 -0.44
CA GLN A 243 -41.59 16.76 -0.29
C GLN A 243 -41.14 16.55 1.16
N LEU A 244 -41.76 17.23 2.14
CA LEU A 244 -41.45 17.11 3.56
C LEU A 244 -41.42 15.66 4.08
N PRO A 245 -42.33 14.74 3.66
CA PRO A 245 -42.25 13.34 4.07
C PRO A 245 -40.95 12.63 3.66
N ASN A 246 -40.36 12.98 2.51
CA ASN A 246 -39.09 12.40 2.05
C ASN A 246 -37.90 12.87 2.89
N PHE A 247 -37.93 14.12 3.38
CA PHE A 247 -36.89 14.63 4.29
C PHE A 247 -36.94 13.96 5.65
N ILE A 248 -38.15 13.68 6.17
CA ILE A 248 -38.32 12.94 7.44
C ILE A 248 -37.80 11.50 7.29
N LEU A 249 -38.06 10.85 6.15
CA LEU A 249 -37.55 9.50 5.86
C LEU A 249 -36.02 9.46 5.72
N ALA A 250 -35.42 10.52 5.17
CA ALA A 250 -33.97 10.61 4.98
C ALA A 250 -33.20 11.05 6.25
N ALA A 251 -33.88 11.69 7.21
CA ALA A 251 -33.26 12.27 8.40
C ALA A 251 -32.37 11.30 9.21
N PRO A 252 -32.75 10.03 9.47
CA PRO A 252 -31.91 9.10 10.23
C PRO A 252 -30.57 8.81 9.54
N ILE A 253 -30.58 8.67 8.21
CA ILE A 253 -29.39 8.42 7.39
C ILE A 253 -28.52 9.68 7.32
N ILE A 254 -29.14 10.86 7.23
CA ILE A 254 -28.42 12.14 7.26
C ILE A 254 -27.73 12.34 8.61
N VAL A 255 -28.40 12.04 9.73
CA VAL A 255 -27.81 12.11 11.08
C VAL A 255 -26.66 11.12 11.25
N LEU A 256 -26.81 9.87 10.80
CA LEU A 256 -25.74 8.88 10.76
C LEU A 256 -24.55 9.33 9.90
N SER A 257 -24.83 9.95 8.75
CA SER A 257 -23.81 10.47 7.83
C SER A 257 -23.07 11.67 8.41
N MET A 258 -23.76 12.55 9.13
CA MET A 258 -23.13 13.65 9.88
C MET A 258 -22.26 13.13 11.03
N HIS A 259 -22.66 12.03 11.67
CA HIS A 259 -21.84 11.35 12.68
C HIS A 259 -20.58 10.71 12.06
N ALA A 260 -20.71 10.11 10.88
CA ALA A 260 -19.56 9.60 10.10
C ALA A 260 -18.63 10.73 9.64
N LEU A 261 -19.17 11.90 9.24
CA LEU A 261 -18.41 13.09 8.87
C LEU A 261 -17.67 13.71 10.07
N HIS A 262 -18.27 13.67 11.26
CA HIS A 262 -17.57 14.00 12.51
C HIS A 262 -16.42 13.03 12.80
N GLY A 263 -16.56 11.76 12.42
CA GLY A 263 -15.46 10.78 12.36
C GLY A 263 -14.36 11.14 11.35
N TYR A 264 -14.73 11.73 10.20
CA TYR A 264 -13.77 12.22 9.20
C TYR A 264 -12.97 13.44 9.69
N PHE A 265 -13.54 14.29 10.54
CA PHE A 265 -12.79 15.36 11.22
C PHE A 265 -11.67 14.81 12.13
N ARG A 266 -11.82 13.56 12.63
CA ARG A 266 -10.75 12.84 13.35
C ARG A 266 -9.61 12.37 12.44
N VAL A 267 -9.79 12.35 11.11
CA VAL A 267 -8.75 12.02 10.11
C VAL A 267 -7.80 13.19 9.86
N VAL A 268 -8.25 14.44 9.97
CA VAL A 268 -7.34 15.61 10.01
C VAL A 268 -6.52 15.60 11.31
N ASN A 269 -7.12 15.13 12.40
CA ASN A 269 -6.43 14.87 13.66
C ASN A 269 -5.38 13.75 13.54
N ALA A 270 -5.53 12.84 12.58
CA ALA A 270 -4.54 11.79 12.31
C ALA A 270 -3.19 12.37 11.84
N LEU A 271 -3.14 13.52 11.16
CA LEU A 271 -1.86 14.19 10.81
C LEU A 271 -1.15 14.80 12.03
N LEU A 272 -1.86 15.05 13.13
CA LEU A 272 -1.32 15.59 14.39
C LEU A 272 -1.12 14.53 15.47
N VAL A 273 -1.72 13.34 15.32
CA VAL A 273 -1.78 12.28 16.36
C VAL A 273 -1.19 10.94 15.88
N VAL A 274 -1.15 10.65 14.56
CA VAL A 274 -0.58 9.40 14.05
C VAL A 274 0.94 9.47 14.07
N HIS A 275 1.54 8.54 14.80
CA HIS A 275 2.97 8.35 14.88
C HIS A 275 3.61 8.31 13.48
N ILE A 276 4.73 9.02 13.28
CA ILE A 276 5.38 9.20 11.97
C ILE A 276 5.71 7.86 11.27
N GLN A 277 5.95 6.82 12.06
CA GLN A 277 6.16 5.43 11.60
C GLN A 277 4.93 4.82 10.91
N VAL A 278 3.73 5.17 11.33
CA VAL A 278 2.49 4.66 10.72
C VAL A 278 2.22 5.39 9.40
N THR A 279 2.47 6.70 9.36
CA THR A 279 2.32 7.54 8.14
C THR A 279 3.28 7.14 7.03
N THR A 280 4.55 6.87 7.37
CA THR A 280 5.56 6.43 6.37
C THR A 280 5.22 5.06 5.78
N ARG A 281 4.65 4.14 6.56
CA ARG A 281 4.17 2.83 6.08
C ARG A 281 2.90 2.94 5.24
N LEU A 282 2.00 3.86 5.60
CA LEU A 282 0.78 4.20 4.86
C LEU A 282 1.06 4.65 3.42
N LEU A 283 2.06 5.50 3.23
CA LEU A 283 2.37 6.12 1.94
C LEU A 283 3.01 5.15 0.93
N CYS A 284 3.51 4.00 1.38
CA CYS A 284 4.17 3.02 0.52
C CYS A 284 3.24 2.35 -0.50
N ALA A 285 1.93 2.36 -0.23
CA ALA A 285 0.89 1.87 -1.12
C ALA A 285 0.53 2.81 -2.27
N CYS A 286 1.13 4.01 -2.31
CA CYS A 286 0.72 5.10 -3.19
C CYS A 286 1.65 5.17 -4.43
N PRO A 287 1.22 4.73 -5.63
CA PRO A 287 2.08 4.77 -6.82
C PRO A 287 2.63 6.17 -7.17
N PRO A 288 1.86 7.28 -7.03
CA PRO A 288 2.36 8.63 -7.26
C PRO A 288 3.61 9.01 -6.45
N LEU A 289 3.78 8.45 -5.25
CA LEU A 289 4.97 8.69 -4.41
C LEU A 289 6.26 8.24 -5.11
N PHE A 290 6.17 7.22 -5.96
CA PHE A 290 7.31 6.71 -6.73
C PHE A 290 7.37 7.29 -8.14
N TRP A 291 6.21 7.55 -8.76
CA TRP A 291 6.14 8.13 -10.10
C TRP A 291 6.64 9.56 -10.15
N HIS A 292 6.28 10.41 -9.19
CA HIS A 292 6.65 11.82 -9.21
C HIS A 292 8.17 12.04 -9.12
N PRO A 293 8.90 11.44 -8.15
CA PRO A 293 10.35 11.51 -8.13
C PRO A 293 10.97 10.87 -9.38
N ALA A 294 10.45 9.73 -9.85
CA ALA A 294 10.97 9.06 -11.05
C ALA A 294 10.87 9.94 -12.33
N MET A 295 9.86 10.81 -12.41
CA MET A 295 9.73 11.80 -13.49
C MET A 295 10.77 12.93 -13.37
N LEU A 296 11.05 13.40 -12.15
CA LEU A 296 12.02 14.48 -11.86
C LEU A 296 13.49 14.02 -11.88
N MET A 297 13.74 12.71 -11.84
CA MET A 297 15.07 12.12 -11.88
C MET A 297 15.78 12.26 -13.25
N CYS A 298 15.16 12.83 -14.28
CA CYS A 298 15.82 13.04 -15.56
C CYS A 298 15.63 14.41 -16.17
N ASP A 299 16.74 14.89 -16.71
CA ASP A 299 16.79 16.03 -17.60
C ASP A 299 16.27 15.62 -18.99
N PRO A 300 15.19 16.24 -19.50
CA PRO A 300 14.65 15.95 -20.82
C PRO A 300 15.60 16.33 -21.97
N THR A 301 16.70 17.05 -21.71
CA THR A 301 17.59 17.60 -22.74
C THR A 301 18.74 16.67 -23.15
N VAL A 302 19.07 15.64 -22.36
CA VAL A 302 20.25 14.78 -22.61
C VAL A 302 19.88 13.59 -23.50
N LYS A 303 20.31 13.61 -24.77
CA LYS A 303 20.07 12.53 -25.74
C LYS A 303 20.90 11.28 -25.41
N ARG A 304 20.18 10.16 -25.21
CA ARG A 304 20.58 8.73 -25.18
C ARG A 304 21.97 8.44 -25.78
N LYS A 305 22.99 8.15 -24.95
CA LYS A 305 24.10 7.23 -25.29
C LYS A 305 25.02 6.80 -24.13
N ALA A 306 24.96 7.45 -22.97
CA ALA A 306 25.62 6.98 -21.74
C ALA A 306 24.58 6.80 -20.62
N SER A 307 24.93 6.01 -19.59
CA SER A 307 24.13 5.77 -18.38
C SER A 307 23.40 7.05 -17.95
N PRO A 308 22.08 7.01 -17.65
CA PRO A 308 21.32 8.22 -17.35
C PRO A 308 21.97 8.93 -16.16
N VAL A 309 22.61 10.08 -16.43
CA VAL A 309 23.19 10.93 -15.38
C VAL A 309 22.03 11.41 -14.52
N LEU A 310 22.05 11.02 -13.26
CA LEU A 310 20.99 11.35 -12.31
C LEU A 310 21.07 12.84 -11.97
N THR A 311 19.93 13.54 -12.00
CA THR A 311 19.86 14.96 -11.59
C THR A 311 20.31 15.11 -10.14
N SER A 312 20.80 16.29 -9.73
CA SER A 312 21.19 16.53 -8.33
C SER A 312 20.06 16.24 -7.34
N TYR A 313 18.82 16.57 -7.73
CA TYR A 313 17.61 16.19 -6.98
C TYR A 313 17.43 14.66 -6.91
N GLY A 314 17.56 13.96 -8.04
CA GLY A 314 17.47 12.50 -8.07
C GLY A 314 18.51 11.80 -7.20
N ARG A 315 19.75 12.32 -7.16
CA ARG A 315 20.82 11.81 -6.30
C ARG A 315 20.49 11.96 -4.82
N LEU A 316 19.90 13.10 -4.43
CA LEU A 316 19.46 13.35 -3.06
C LEU A 316 18.36 12.38 -2.64
N VAL A 317 17.33 12.18 -3.48
CA VAL A 317 16.23 11.24 -3.20
C VAL A 317 16.74 9.81 -3.07
N VAL A 318 17.55 9.34 -4.01
CA VAL A 318 18.11 7.97 -3.96
C VAL A 318 19.03 7.81 -2.75
N GLY A 319 19.85 8.82 -2.44
CA GLY A 319 20.71 8.82 -1.25
C GLY A 319 19.90 8.69 0.04
N TYR A 320 18.81 9.46 0.19
CA TYR A 320 17.89 9.37 1.32
C TYR A 320 17.27 7.97 1.46
N PHE A 321 16.79 7.40 0.34
CA PHE A 321 16.16 6.07 0.29
C PHE A 321 17.14 4.95 0.69
N LEU A 322 18.36 5.00 0.15
CA LEU A 322 19.41 4.05 0.48
C LEU A 322 19.88 4.17 1.93
N LEU A 323 20.04 5.40 2.44
CA LEU A 323 20.41 5.66 3.83
C LEU A 323 19.41 5.01 4.79
N PHE A 324 18.10 5.25 4.58
CA PHE A 324 17.06 4.66 5.42
C PHE A 324 16.96 3.14 5.26
N THR A 325 17.23 2.60 4.06
CA THR A 325 17.32 1.15 3.86
C THR A 325 18.41 0.54 4.74
N VAL A 326 19.60 1.15 4.80
CA VAL A 326 20.71 0.69 5.63
C VAL A 326 20.40 0.87 7.12
N LEU A 327 20.00 2.08 7.53
CA LEU A 327 19.67 2.38 8.93
C LEU A 327 18.58 1.45 9.46
N GLY A 328 17.51 1.22 8.69
CA GLY A 328 16.45 0.31 9.09
C GLY A 328 16.88 -1.13 9.18
N SER A 329 17.68 -1.61 8.24
CA SER A 329 18.18 -2.99 8.27
C SER A 329 19.16 -3.24 9.42
N VAL A 330 19.82 -2.20 9.93
CA VAL A 330 20.75 -2.29 11.07
C VAL A 330 20.01 -2.11 12.41
N LEU A 331 19.12 -1.13 12.52
CA LEU A 331 18.51 -0.77 13.80
C LEU A 331 17.29 -1.64 14.15
N PHE A 332 16.51 -2.07 13.15
CA PHE A 332 15.31 -2.89 13.36
C PHE A 332 15.58 -4.26 14.02
N PRO A 333 16.59 -5.07 13.59
CA PRO A 333 16.89 -6.36 14.20
C PRO A 333 17.24 -6.30 15.69
N SER A 334 17.68 -5.14 16.16
CA SER A 334 18.11 -4.93 17.55
C SER A 334 17.09 -4.14 18.39
N PHE A 335 15.84 -3.97 17.90
CA PHE A 335 14.78 -3.21 18.57
C PHE A 335 15.10 -1.72 18.81
N TYR A 336 16.00 -1.12 18.03
CA TYR A 336 16.21 0.32 18.11
C TYR A 336 15.21 1.09 17.23
N PRO A 337 14.68 2.24 17.70
CA PRO A 337 13.84 3.10 16.88
C PRO A 337 14.69 3.82 15.83
N TRP A 338 14.18 3.94 14.60
CA TRP A 338 14.93 4.49 13.45
C TRP A 338 14.06 5.21 12.41
N THR A 339 12.76 5.31 12.68
CA THR A 339 11.74 5.96 11.84
C THR A 339 10.85 6.86 12.66
#